data_AF-A0A937YRZ6-F1
#
_entry.id   AF-A0A937YRZ6-F1
#
_cell.length_a   1.000
_cell.length_b   1.000
_cell.length_c   1.000
_cell.angle_alpha   90.00
_cell.angle_beta   90.00
_cell.angle_gamma   90.00
#
_symmetry.space_group_name_H-M   'P 1'
#
loop_
_entity.id
_entity.type
_entity.pdbx_description
1 polymer ?
#
loop_
_entity_poly.entity_id
_entity_poly.type
_entity_poly.pdbx_seq_one_letter_code
_entity_poly.pdbx_strand_id
1 'polypeptide(L)' 'MPARRYEITDFEWSILQSLLPNKPRGVPRADDRRVLNGIFWRLRTGSPWADIPERYGPAT' A
#
# COMPACT_ATOMS: atom_id res chain seq x y z
N MET A 1 2.51 -1.02 -16.39
CA MET A 1 3.88 -1.36 -15.92
C MET A 1 3.75 -2.62 -15.08
N PRO A 2 4.62 -3.63 -15.22
CA PRO A 2 4.54 -4.81 -14.37
C PRO A 2 4.74 -4.41 -12.90
N ALA A 3 3.91 -4.96 -12.01
CA ALA A 3 4.01 -4.71 -10.58
C ALA A 3 5.38 -5.19 -10.06
N ARG A 4 6.02 -4.41 -9.16
CA ARG A 4 7.28 -4.86 -8.56
C ARG A 4 7.06 -6.08 -7.69
N ARG A 5 8.14 -6.80 -7.38
CA ARG A 5 8.11 -7.92 -6.43
C ARG A 5 7.48 -7.43 -5.12
N TYR A 6 6.35 -8.04 -4.75
CA TYR A 6 5.51 -7.76 -3.57
C TYR A 6 4.46 -6.63 -3.70
N GLU A 7 4.32 -5.99 -4.87
CA GLU A 7 3.25 -5.02 -5.12
C GLU A 7 1.98 -5.71 -5.64
N ILE A 8 0.85 -5.08 -5.34
CA ILE A 8 -0.48 -5.47 -5.80
C ILE A 8 -0.59 -5.21 -7.31
N THR A 9 -0.97 -6.23 -8.05
CA THR A 9 -1.24 -6.14 -9.49
C THR A 9 -2.45 -5.25 -9.76
N ASP A 10 -2.57 -4.74 -11.00
CA ASP A 10 -3.73 -3.90 -11.37
C ASP A 10 -5.06 -4.67 -11.23
N PHE A 11 -5.03 -5.98 -11.48
CA PHE A 11 -6.20 -6.85 -11.31
C PHE A 11 -6.60 -6.97 -9.84
N GLU A 12 -5.68 -7.34 -8.95
CA GLU A 12 -5.96 -7.40 -7.50
C GLU A 12 -6.42 -6.03 -6.97
N TRP A 13 -5.82 -4.94 -7.48
CA TRP A 13 -6.23 -3.59 -7.13
C TRP A 13 -7.66 -3.26 -7.55
N SER A 14 -8.12 -3.74 -8.71
CA SER A 14 -9.51 -3.55 -9.17
C SER A 14 -10.53 -4.17 -8.21
N ILE A 15 -10.17 -5.29 -7.56
CA ILE A 15 -11.02 -5.94 -6.57
C ILE A 15 -10.95 -5.17 -5.25
N LEU A 16 -9.74 -4.92 -4.74
CA LEU A 16 -9.53 -4.30 -3.43
C LEU A 16 -10.10 -2.88 -3.33
N GLN A 17 -9.91 -2.05 -4.36
CA GLN A 17 -10.34 -0.64 -4.31
C GLN A 17 -11.84 -0.48 -4.03
N SER A 18 -12.66 -1.42 -4.52
CA SER A 18 -14.11 -1.41 -4.33
C SER A 18 -14.53 -1.70 -2.89
N LEU A 19 -13.66 -2.37 -2.12
CA LEU A 19 -13.91 -2.78 -0.75
C LEU A 19 -13.40 -1.75 0.27
N LEU A 20 -12.65 -0.75 -0.18
CA LEU A 20 -12.08 0.25 0.69
C LEU A 20 -13.16 1.24 1.17
N PRO A 21 -13.08 1.70 2.42
CA PRO A 21 -14.05 2.64 2.96
C PRO A 21 -13.97 3.99 2.23
N ASN A 22 -15.05 4.38 1.58
CA ASN A 22 -15.15 5.62 0.78
C ASN A 22 -15.65 6.84 1.58
N LYS A 23 -15.60 6.80 2.92
CA LYS A 23 -16.07 7.91 3.77
C LYS A 23 -14.94 8.33 4.72
N PRO A 24 -13.98 9.16 4.26
CA PRO A 24 -12.96 9.70 5.14
C PRO A 24 -13.62 10.57 6.22
N ARG A 25 -13.20 10.38 7.48
CA ARG A 25 -13.53 11.26 8.59
C ARG A 25 -12.25 11.90 9.10
N GLY A 26 -12.23 13.24 9.17
CA GLY A 26 -11.05 13.98 9.62
C GLY A 26 -10.01 14.16 8.51
N VAL A 27 -8.90 13.42 8.59
CA VAL A 27 -7.72 13.61 7.73
C VAL A 27 -7.97 13.02 6.32
N PRO A 28 -7.51 13.71 5.25
CA PRO A 28 -7.52 13.14 3.90
C PRO A 28 -6.83 11.77 3.84
N ARG A 29 -7.39 10.83 3.07
CA ARG A 29 -6.76 9.52 2.87
C ARG A 29 -5.46 9.69 2.11
N ALA A 30 -4.42 9.00 2.56
CA ALA A 30 -3.25 8.75 1.71
C ALA A 30 -3.66 7.86 0.52
N ASP A 31 -2.80 7.79 -0.50
CA ASP A 31 -2.97 6.84 -1.60
C ASP A 31 -3.02 5.41 -1.04
N ASP A 32 -4.22 4.83 -1.06
CA ASP A 32 -4.51 3.53 -0.47
C ASP A 32 -3.71 2.41 -1.14
N ARG A 33 -3.48 2.49 -2.45
CA ARG A 33 -2.68 1.49 -3.17
C ARG A 33 -1.24 1.55 -2.71
N ARG A 34 -0.70 2.76 -2.55
CA ARG A 34 0.66 2.98 -2.06
C ARG A 34 0.84 2.44 -0.64
N VAL A 35 -0.11 2.71 0.25
CA VAL A 35 -0.09 2.22 1.64
C VAL A 35 -0.15 0.70 1.70
N LEU A 36 -1.09 0.09 0.97
CA LEU A 36 -1.23 -1.36 0.95
C LEU A 36 -0.01 -2.05 0.34
N ASN A 37 0.60 -1.49 -0.70
CA ASN A 37 1.87 -1.99 -1.23
C ASN A 37 2.99 -1.97 -0.18
N GLY A 38 3.08 -0.93 0.64
CA GLY A 38 4.04 -0.88 1.76
C GLY A 38 3.79 -1.96 2.82
N ILE A 39 2.52 -2.16 3.18
CA ILE A 39 2.10 -3.22 4.12
C ILE A 39 2.47 -4.61 3.54
N PHE A 40 2.12 -4.89 2.29
CA PHE A 40 2.44 -6.17 1.66
C PHE A 40 3.94 -6.40 1.50
N TRP A 41 4.70 -5.36 1.16
CA TRP A 41 6.15 -5.44 1.12
C TRP A 41 6.69 -5.89 2.49
N ARG A 42 6.31 -5.21 3.58
CA ARG A 42 6.73 -5.54 4.94
C ARG A 42 6.33 -6.95 5.36
N LEU A 43 5.10 -7.35 5.07
CA LEU A 43 4.60 -8.69 5.40
C LEU A 43 5.31 -9.79 4.62
N ARG A 44 5.73 -9.54 3.38
CA ARG A 44 6.40 -10.54 2.53
C ARG A 44 7.92 -10.57 2.70
N THR A 45 8.56 -9.45 3.06
CA THR A 45 10.00 -9.41 3.34
C THR A 45 10.33 -9.78 4.78
N GLY A 46 9.41 -9.50 5.72
CA GLY A 46 9.67 -9.63 7.15
C GLY A 46 10.57 -8.53 7.71
N SER A 47 10.92 -7.51 6.91
CA SER A 47 11.79 -6.41 7.33
C SER A 47 11.11 -5.52 8.39
N PRO A 48 11.89 -4.85 9.25
CA PRO A 48 11.40 -3.80 10.14
C PRO A 48 10.63 -2.70 9.39
N TRP A 49 9.70 -2.02 10.08
CA TRP A 49 8.98 -0.87 9.52
C TRP A 49 9.92 0.29 9.13
N ALA A 50 11.05 0.43 9.82
CA ALA A 50 12.07 1.44 9.53
C ALA A 50 12.74 1.26 8.16
N ASP A 51 12.77 0.02 7.64
CA ASP A 51 13.42 -0.31 6.38
C ASP A 51 12.45 -0.26 5.20
N ILE A 52 11.21 0.17 5.41
CA ILE A 52 10.24 0.27 4.33
C ILE A 52 10.73 1.31 3.32
N PRO A 53 10.74 0.96 2.02
CA PRO A 53 11.16 1.89 1.00
C PRO A 53 10.30 3.16 0.96
N GLU A 54 10.96 4.32 0.87
CA GLU A 54 10.36 5.66 0.87
C GLU A 54 9.24 5.85 -0.17
N ARG A 55 9.28 5.08 -1.27
CA ARG A 55 8.21 5.08 -2.28
C ARG A 55 6.83 4.70 -1.75
N TYR A 56 6.75 4.01 -0.60
CA TYR A 56 5.48 3.64 0.05
C TYR A 56 4.97 4.70 1.04
N GLY A 57 5.78 5.71 1.36
CA GLY A 57 5.45 6.80 2.25
C GLY A 57 6.67 7.27 3.05
N PRO A 58 6.58 8.45 3.67
CA PRO A 58 7.64 8.95 4.55
C PRO A 58 7.80 8.01 5.76
N ALA A 59 9.04 7.86 6.24
CA ALA A 59 9.28 7.28 7.55
C ALA A 59 8.61 8.18 8.61
N THR A 60 7.87 7.57 9.54
CA THR A 60 7.18 8.27 10.62
C THR A 60 8.13 8.55 11.77
#